data_AF-A0A919P8P9-F1
#
_entry.id   AF-A0A919P8P9-F1
#
_cell.length_a   1.000
_cell.length_b   1.000
_cell.length_c   1.000
_cell.angle_alpha   90.00
_cell.angle_beta   90.00
_cell.angle_gamma   90.00
#
_symmetry.space_group_name_H-M   'P 1'
#
loop_
_entity.id
_entity.type
_entity.pdbx_description
1 polymer ?
#
loop_
_entity_poly.entity_id
_entity_poly.type
_entity_poly.pdbx_seq_one_letter_code
_entity_poly.pdbx_strand_id
1 'polypeptide(L)'
;MPNAWGLHDMLGNVWEWCWDFADTARYGDYRVLRGGGWADARWSVRASVRRGSAPDAVIEDVGFRVARGGAPPGDGDASQGWSADADRRRADVRGPLPPGWTPLRGL
;
A
#
# COMPACT_ATOMS: atom_id res chain seq x y z
N MET A 1 -11.40 9.85 -19.55
CA MET A 1 -12.24 10.85 -18.87
C MET A 1 -11.78 10.96 -17.42
N PRO A 2 -11.68 12.17 -16.83
CA PRO A 2 -11.37 12.31 -15.41
C PRO A 2 -12.53 11.84 -14.53
N ASN A 3 -12.23 11.53 -13.26
CA ASN A 3 -13.26 11.37 -12.24
C ASN A 3 -13.86 12.72 -11.80
N ALA A 4 -14.82 12.71 -10.87
CA ALA A 4 -15.50 13.91 -10.38
C ALA A 4 -14.57 14.96 -9.75
N TRP A 5 -13.33 14.62 -9.43
CA TRP A 5 -12.31 15.52 -8.89
C TRP A 5 -11.31 16.02 -9.94
N GLY A 6 -11.54 15.75 -11.22
CA GLY A 6 -10.62 16.14 -12.29
C GLY A 6 -9.36 15.27 -12.38
N LEU A 7 -9.31 14.13 -11.69
CA LEU A 7 -8.15 13.24 -11.71
C LEU A 7 -8.24 12.24 -12.86
N HIS A 8 -7.15 12.14 -13.61
CA HIS A 8 -6.98 11.21 -14.72
C HIS A 8 -6.17 9.99 -14.28
N ASP A 9 -6.45 8.86 -14.93
CA ASP A 9 -5.68 7.61 -14.82
C ASP A 9 -5.53 7.10 -13.38
N MET A 10 -6.54 7.35 -12.54
CA MET A 10 -6.58 6.83 -11.17
C MET A 10 -6.85 5.31 -11.12
N LEU A 11 -7.27 4.72 -12.24
CA LEU A 11 -7.61 3.30 -12.41
C LEU A 11 -7.09 2.83 -13.78
N GLY A 12 -5.97 2.10 -13.78
CA GLY A 12 -5.29 1.62 -14.99
C GLY A 12 -4.09 2.49 -15.37
N ASN A 13 -3.56 2.28 -16.57
CA ASN A 13 -2.26 2.79 -17.04
C ASN A 13 -1.10 2.21 -16.23
N VAL A 14 -0.84 2.70 -15.02
CA VAL A 14 0.21 2.19 -14.15
C VAL A 14 -0.30 2.08 -12.71
N TRP A 15 0.25 1.13 -11.97
CA TRP A 15 0.20 1.17 -10.52
C TRP A 15 0.91 2.41 -10.01
N GLU A 16 0.38 3.02 -8.94
CA GLU A 16 1.00 4.19 -8.32
C GLU A 16 1.55 3.82 -6.93
N TRP A 17 2.84 4.07 -6.71
CA TRP A 17 3.46 4.03 -5.38
C TRP A 17 2.76 4.98 -4.42
N CYS A 18 2.47 4.48 -3.22
CA CYS A 18 1.98 5.26 -2.08
C CYS A 18 3.00 5.22 -0.94
N TRP A 19 2.96 6.25 -0.09
CA TRP A 19 3.80 6.35 1.10
C TRP A 19 3.54 5.21 2.10
N ASP A 20 2.30 4.72 2.16
CA ASP A 20 1.84 3.72 3.12
C ASP A 20 2.52 2.36 3.02
N PHE A 21 2.78 1.75 4.19
CA PHE A 21 3.15 0.33 4.27
C PHE A 21 1.98 -0.58 3.85
N ALA A 22 2.32 -1.71 3.23
CA ALA A 22 1.34 -2.68 2.74
C ALA A 22 0.69 -3.47 3.88
N ASP A 23 1.53 -4.17 4.65
CA ASP A 23 1.23 -4.82 5.94
C ASP A 23 2.58 -5.16 6.58
N THR A 24 3.03 -4.35 7.54
CA THR A 24 4.40 -4.48 8.08
C THR A 24 4.61 -5.78 8.84
N ALA A 25 3.54 -6.33 9.39
CA ALA A 25 3.57 -7.59 10.11
C ALA A 25 3.62 -8.80 9.19
N ARG A 26 3.44 -8.65 7.87
CA ARG A 26 3.55 -9.74 6.89
C ARG A 26 4.65 -9.52 5.85
N TYR A 27 4.89 -8.26 5.49
CA TYR A 27 5.73 -7.89 4.35
C TYR A 27 6.82 -6.88 4.72
N GLY A 28 7.05 -6.59 6.01
CA GLY A 28 8.11 -5.69 6.43
C GLY A 28 7.91 -4.26 5.91
N ASP A 29 8.86 -3.74 5.15
CA ASP A 29 8.86 -2.36 4.66
C ASP A 29 8.19 -2.19 3.28
N TYR A 30 7.50 -3.22 2.78
CA TYR A 30 6.78 -3.17 1.51
C TYR A 30 5.79 -2.00 1.50
N ARG A 31 5.75 -1.28 0.37
CA ARG A 31 4.86 -0.13 0.17
C ARG A 31 3.64 -0.52 -0.65
N VAL A 32 2.57 0.25 -0.46
CA VAL A 32 1.31 0.06 -1.18
C VAL A 32 1.43 0.60 -2.60
N LEU A 33 0.88 -0.19 -3.53
CA LEU A 33 0.56 0.19 -4.89
C LEU A 33 -0.97 0.29 -5.03
N ARG A 34 -1.45 1.32 -5.75
CA ARG A 34 -2.87 1.57 -6.04
C ARG A 34 -3.16 1.73 -7.53
N GLY A 35 -4.42 1.55 -7.92
CA GLY A 35 -4.93 1.90 -9.26
C GLY A 35 -5.00 0.75 -10.27
N GLY A 36 -3.97 -0.10 -10.33
CA GLY A 36 -3.84 -1.15 -11.34
C GLY A 36 -3.03 -0.71 -12.56
N GLY A 37 -2.27 -1.63 -13.16
CA GLY A 37 -1.42 -1.37 -14.33
C GLY A 37 -2.07 -1.72 -15.67
N TRP A 38 -1.40 -1.39 -16.77
CA TRP A 38 -1.85 -1.72 -18.13
C TRP A 38 -1.87 -3.23 -18.40
N ALA A 39 -1.10 -4.02 -17.65
CA ALA A 39 -1.05 -5.48 -17.76
C ALA A 39 -2.12 -6.20 -16.92
N ASP A 40 -2.87 -5.46 -16.10
CA ASP A 40 -3.81 -6.03 -15.14
C ASP A 40 -5.18 -6.34 -15.75
N ALA A 41 -5.79 -7.42 -15.25
CA ALA A 41 -7.17 -7.69 -15.53
C ALA A 41 -8.11 -6.67 -14.86
N ARG A 42 -9.31 -6.48 -15.42
CA ARG A 42 -10.31 -5.50 -14.93
C ARG A 42 -10.67 -5.61 -13.45
N TRP A 43 -10.56 -6.79 -12.84
CA TRP A 43 -10.82 -6.98 -11.40
C TRP A 43 -9.64 -6.53 -10.53
N SER A 44 -8.47 -6.33 -11.09
CA SER A 44 -7.33 -5.74 -10.38
C SER A 44 -7.38 -4.21 -10.47
N VAL A 45 -8.05 -3.64 -11.49
CA VAL A 45 -8.19 -2.18 -11.70
C VAL A 45 -9.40 -1.62 -10.94
N ARG A 46 -9.26 -1.39 -9.63
CA ARG A 46 -10.33 -0.84 -8.76
C ARG A 46 -9.80 0.11 -7.70
N ALA A 47 -10.62 1.07 -7.26
CA ALA A 47 -10.23 2.04 -6.25
C ALA A 47 -9.82 1.41 -4.89
N SER A 48 -10.42 0.26 -4.55
CA SER A 48 -10.15 -0.46 -3.30
C SER A 48 -9.02 -1.49 -3.40
N VAL A 49 -8.50 -1.77 -4.60
CA VAL A 49 -7.40 -2.74 -4.73
C VAL A 49 -6.15 -2.22 -4.01
N ARG A 50 -5.39 -3.14 -3.42
CA ARG A 50 -4.07 -2.88 -2.86
C ARG A 50 -3.14 -4.01 -3.30
N ARG A 51 -1.96 -3.65 -3.79
CA ARG A 51 -0.82 -4.56 -3.97
C ARG A 51 0.33 -4.04 -3.11
N GLY A 52 1.17 -4.93 -2.60
CA GLY A 52 2.39 -4.58 -1.89
C GLY A 52 3.62 -4.96 -2.70
N SER A 53 4.67 -4.15 -2.67
CA SER A 53 5.97 -4.49 -3.25
C SER A 53 7.11 -3.91 -2.43
N ALA A 54 8.28 -4.54 -2.52
CA ALA A 54 9.51 -4.06 -1.89
C ALA A 54 9.86 -2.65 -2.40
N PRO A 55 10.35 -1.74 -1.55
CA PRO A 55 10.55 -0.34 -1.90
C PRO A 55 11.61 -0.12 -2.99
N ASP A 56 12.48 -1.09 -3.24
CA ASP A 56 13.51 -1.10 -4.28
C ASP A 56 13.09 -1.84 -5.56
N ALA A 57 11.86 -2.35 -5.61
CA ALA A 57 11.37 -3.09 -6.76
C ALA A 57 11.22 -2.19 -8.00
N VAL A 58 11.74 -2.67 -9.13
CA VAL A 58 11.56 -2.05 -10.44
C VAL A 58 10.60 -2.92 -11.25
N ILE A 59 9.45 -2.34 -11.60
CA ILE A 59 8.37 -3.04 -12.31
C ILE A 59 7.86 -2.13 -13.42
N GLU A 60 7.78 -2.67 -14.64
CA GLU A 60 7.45 -1.95 -15.89
C GLU A 60 6.09 -1.22 -15.86
N ASP A 61 5.12 -1.71 -15.07
CA ASP A 61 3.78 -1.14 -14.96
C ASP A 61 3.55 -0.36 -13.66
N VAL A 62 4.63 0.10 -12.99
CA VAL A 62 4.57 0.88 -11.76
C VAL A 62 5.18 2.27 -11.96
N GLY A 63 4.41 3.31 -11.67
CA GLY A 63 4.81 4.71 -11.60
C GLY A 63 4.48 5.34 -10.25
N PHE A 64 4.30 6.65 -10.24
CA PHE A 64 3.93 7.41 -9.05
C PHE A 64 3.17 8.69 -9.40
N ARG A 65 2.49 9.23 -8.39
CA ARG A 65 1.84 10.54 -8.44
C ARG A 65 2.32 11.38 -7.27
N VAL A 66 2.72 12.61 -7.54
CA VAL A 66 3.13 13.55 -6.49
C VAL A 66 1.89 14.16 -5.84
N ALA A 67 1.88 14.18 -4.51
CA ALA A 67 0.89 14.90 -3.71
C ALA A 67 1.56 16.03 -2.94
N ARG A 68 0.83 17.12 -2.67
CA ARG A 68 1.28 18.25 -1.85
C ARG A 68 0.25 18.54 -0.77
N GLY A 69 0.71 18.63 0.47
CA GLY A 69 -0.12 18.85 1.67
C GLY A 69 -0.40 17.54 2.42
N GLY A 70 -0.52 17.62 3.75
CA GLY A 70 -0.93 16.48 4.58
C GLY A 70 0.13 15.83 5.48
N ALA A 71 0.98 16.63 6.14
CA ALA A 71 1.53 16.24 7.44
C ALA A 71 1.72 17.52 8.28
N PRO A 72 1.16 17.64 9.49
CA PRO A 72 1.54 18.73 10.38
C PRO A 72 3.06 18.65 10.62
N PRO A 73 3.76 19.79 10.76
CA PRO A 73 5.17 19.79 11.12
C PRO A 73 5.32 19.19 12.53
N GLY A 74 5.79 17.95 12.59
CA GLY A 74 5.95 17.21 13.85
C GLY A 74 5.85 15.70 13.61
N ASP A 75 6.98 15.03 13.84
CA ASP A 75 7.16 13.58 13.93
C ASP A 75 6.82 12.77 12.68
N GLY A 76 7.86 12.39 11.92
CA GLY A 76 7.73 11.46 10.78
C GLY A 76 7.05 10.14 11.14
N ASP A 77 7.17 9.70 12.40
CA ASP A 77 6.45 8.55 12.95
C ASP A 77 4.94 8.77 13.11
N ALA A 78 4.45 9.99 13.32
CA ALA A 78 3.01 10.25 13.39
C ALA A 78 2.32 10.06 12.03
N SER A 79 3.06 10.19 10.93
CA SER A 79 2.53 10.09 9.56
C SER A 79 2.36 8.66 9.03
N GLN A 80 3.16 7.70 9.53
CA GLN A 80 3.14 6.28 9.09
C GLN A 80 3.15 5.25 10.22
N GLY A 81 3.56 5.61 11.44
CA GLY A 81 3.74 4.68 12.54
C GLY A 81 2.44 4.03 13.00
N TRP A 82 1.31 4.73 12.91
CA TRP A 82 0.02 4.21 13.36
C TRP A 82 -0.42 2.94 12.58
N SER A 83 -0.14 2.87 11.28
CA SER A 83 -0.51 1.72 10.44
C SER A 83 0.41 0.53 10.73
N ALA A 84 1.71 0.79 10.87
CA ALA A 84 2.68 -0.24 11.27
C ALA A 84 2.37 -0.82 12.65
N ASP A 85 2.00 0.01 13.62
CA ASP A 85 1.59 -0.45 14.95
C ASP A 85 0.29 -1.24 14.92
N ALA A 86 -0.68 -0.81 14.11
CA ALA A 86 -1.92 -1.57 13.91
C ALA A 86 -1.64 -2.95 13.31
N ASP A 87 -0.73 -3.05 12.33
CA ASP A 87 -0.30 -4.31 11.73
C ASP A 87 0.35 -5.23 12.77
N ARG A 88 1.31 -4.71 13.56
CA ARG A 88 1.98 -5.47 14.62
C ARG A 88 1.00 -5.97 15.68
N ARG A 89 0.01 -5.15 16.07
CA ARG A 89 -1.06 -5.57 17.00
C ARG A 89 -1.93 -6.67 16.41
N ARG A 90 -2.26 -6.61 15.12
CA ARG A 90 -2.96 -7.71 14.42
C ARG A 90 -2.09 -8.97 14.35
N ALA A 91 -0.76 -8.83 14.30
CA ALA A 91 0.18 -9.94 14.33
C ALA A 91 0.29 -10.66 15.68
N ASP A 92 0.09 -9.97 16.80
CA ASP A 92 0.28 -10.49 18.16
C ASP A 92 -0.89 -11.37 18.67
N VAL A 93 -1.78 -11.81 17.78
CA VAL A 93 -2.85 -12.74 18.15
C VAL A 93 -2.24 -14.05 18.64
N ARG A 94 -2.55 -14.40 19.89
CA ARG A 94 -2.20 -15.68 20.50
C ARG A 94 -3.36 -16.66 20.28
N GLY A 95 -3.12 -17.71 19.50
CA GLY A 95 -4.14 -18.72 19.20
C GLY A 95 -4.10 -19.20 17.75
N PRO A 96 -5.13 -19.93 17.30
CA PRO A 96 -5.21 -20.39 15.92
C PRO A 96 -5.27 -19.20 14.97
N LEU A 97 -4.44 -19.25 13.92
CA LEU A 97 -4.34 -18.21 12.91
C LEU A 97 -5.36 -18.44 11.79
N PRO A 98 -5.82 -17.38 11.10
CA PRO A 98 -6.60 -17.53 9.89
C PRO A 98 -5.85 -18.40 8.85
N PRO A 99 -6.56 -19.22 8.06
CA PRO A 99 -5.92 -20.03 7.00
C PRO A 99 -5.09 -19.17 6.04
N GLY A 100 -3.84 -19.58 5.79
CA GLY A 100 -2.91 -18.86 4.88
C GLY A 100 -2.26 -17.61 5.49
N TRP A 101 -2.49 -17.34 6.76
CA TRP A 101 -1.91 -16.20 7.45
C TRP A 101 -0.71 -16.60 8.32
N THR A 102 0.47 -16.08 7.95
CA THR A 102 1.72 -16.26 8.67
C THR A 102 2.33 -14.88 8.92
N PRO A 103 2.37 -14.39 10.18
CA PRO A 103 2.99 -13.12 10.51
C PRO A 103 4.52 -13.27 10.53
N LEU A 104 5.23 -12.20 10.19
CA LEU A 104 6.65 -12.04 10.47
C LEU A 104 6.84 -11.96 11.98
N ARG A 105 7.56 -12.92 12.56
CA ARG A 105 7.92 -12.94 13.98
C ARG A 105 9.42 -12.68 14.12
N GLY A 106 9.80 -11.79 15.04
CA GLY A 106 11.20 -11.60 15.46
C GLY A 106 12.03 -10.63 14.62
N LEU A 107 11.47 -9.46 14.26
CA LEU A 107 12.28 -8.29 13.87
C LEU A 107 12.68 -7.49 15.11
#